data_AF-A0A1S2KI39-F1
#
_entry.id   AF-A0A1S2KI39-F1
#
_cell.length_a   1.000
_cell.length_b   1.000
_cell.length_c   1.000
_cell.angle_alpha   90.00
_cell.angle_beta   90.00
_cell.angle_gamma   90.00
#
_symmetry.space_group_name_H-M   'P 1'
#
loop_
_entity.id
_entity.type
_entity.pdbx_description
1 polymer ?
#
loop_
_entity_poly.entity_id
_entity_poly.type
_entity_poly.pdbx_seq_one_letter_code
_entity_poly.pdbx_strand_id
1 'polypeptide(L)'
;APTAAGEAHRIAGVLDALRLTGAPVTVVGHSLAGLHAEAFARLHPGRTAGLVLVDASVEEHARTPAAPAARTALARALGAALAAAGVPAALGPAARRAAVRLSRARHAPDPAPAALVRRCYATRRVLDGALLENAHYTSVAAELLALRARHPLPPGAPVTVLAAPDSPDGTDRWTSRQRALAETLGGGFTAVPDSGHLVMLDRPGAVAGAVLTPA
;
A
#
# COMPACT_ATOMS: atom_id res chain seq x y z
N ALA A 1 12.85 -5.10 -10.07
CA ALA A 1 12.63 -4.00 -9.12
C ALA A 1 11.14 -3.68 -9.15
N PRO A 2 10.47 -3.44 -8.01
CA PRO A 2 9.07 -3.05 -8.03
C PRO A 2 8.88 -1.75 -8.83
N THR A 3 7.87 -1.77 -9.69
CA THR A 3 7.38 -0.68 -10.54
C THR A 3 5.86 -0.63 -10.37
N ALA A 4 5.23 0.51 -10.60
CA ALA A 4 3.78 0.62 -10.51
C ALA A 4 3.11 -0.35 -11.51
N ALA A 5 3.59 -0.38 -12.76
CA ALA A 5 3.11 -1.34 -13.74
C ALA A 5 3.48 -2.78 -13.38
N GLY A 6 4.69 -3.03 -12.86
CA GLY A 6 5.12 -4.39 -12.51
C GLY A 6 4.26 -5.01 -11.40
N GLU A 7 3.90 -4.22 -10.38
CA GLU A 7 3.01 -4.68 -9.32
C GLU A 7 1.55 -4.79 -9.80
N ALA A 8 1.09 -3.93 -10.71
CA ALA A 8 -0.20 -4.12 -11.39
C ALA A 8 -0.25 -5.46 -12.15
N HIS A 9 0.77 -5.79 -12.94
CA HIS A 9 0.87 -7.07 -13.63
C HIS A 9 1.00 -8.25 -12.66
N ARG A 10 1.64 -8.06 -11.49
CA ARG A 10 1.69 -9.08 -10.45
C ARG A 10 0.31 -9.37 -9.88
N ILE A 11 -0.48 -8.34 -9.57
CA ILE A 11 -1.87 -8.47 -9.11
C ILE A 11 -2.68 -9.22 -10.18
N ALA A 12 -2.53 -8.84 -11.45
CA ALA A 12 -3.15 -9.53 -12.57
C ALA A 12 -2.75 -11.03 -12.59
N GLY A 13 -1.46 -11.34 -12.53
CA GLY A 13 -0.97 -12.71 -12.53
C GLY A 13 -1.47 -13.56 -11.35
N VAL A 14 -1.73 -12.96 -10.18
CA VAL A 14 -2.36 -13.66 -9.06
C VAL A 14 -3.80 -14.06 -9.39
N LEU A 15 -4.58 -13.16 -10.01
CA LEU A 15 -5.94 -13.48 -10.46
C LEU A 15 -5.94 -14.60 -11.49
N ASP A 16 -5.00 -14.57 -12.44
CA ASP A 16 -4.87 -15.59 -13.47
C ASP A 16 -4.49 -16.96 -12.85
N ALA A 17 -3.54 -16.97 -11.91
CA ALA A 17 -3.12 -18.17 -11.19
C ALA A 17 -4.24 -18.79 -10.35
N LEU A 18 -5.13 -17.95 -9.80
CA LEU A 18 -6.32 -18.38 -9.06
C LEU A 18 -7.53 -18.68 -9.95
N ARG A 19 -7.41 -18.53 -11.29
CA ARG A 19 -8.49 -18.68 -12.27
C ARG A 19 -9.68 -17.74 -12.01
N LEU A 20 -9.42 -16.56 -11.45
CA LEU A 20 -10.39 -15.50 -11.20
C LEU A 20 -10.46 -14.54 -12.39
N THR A 21 -10.78 -15.07 -13.58
CA THR A 21 -10.80 -14.32 -14.84
C THR A 21 -12.21 -13.98 -15.34
N GLY A 22 -13.25 -14.57 -14.72
CA GLY A 22 -14.63 -14.45 -15.19
C GLY A 22 -15.38 -13.19 -14.72
N ALA A 23 -14.85 -12.47 -13.73
CA ALA A 23 -15.46 -11.26 -13.22
C ALA A 23 -14.38 -10.24 -12.79
N PRO A 24 -14.63 -8.93 -12.97
CA PRO A 24 -13.76 -7.90 -12.44
C PRO A 24 -13.77 -7.90 -10.91
N VAL A 25 -12.68 -7.45 -10.29
CA VAL A 25 -12.51 -7.46 -8.83
C VAL A 25 -12.42 -6.05 -8.24
N THR A 26 -12.85 -5.90 -6.99
CA THR A 26 -12.52 -4.70 -6.21
C THR A 26 -11.10 -4.85 -5.67
N VAL A 27 -10.20 -3.94 -6.05
CA VAL A 27 -8.82 -3.94 -5.58
C VAL A 27 -8.67 -2.97 -4.40
N VAL A 28 -8.01 -3.43 -3.33
CA VAL A 28 -7.78 -2.64 -2.12
C VAL A 28 -6.28 -2.41 -1.93
N GLY A 29 -5.87 -1.16 -1.77
CA GLY A 29 -4.48 -0.79 -1.55
C GLY A 29 -4.31 0.07 -0.30
N HIS A 30 -3.51 -0.40 0.66
CA HIS A 30 -3.14 0.36 1.85
C HIS A 30 -1.76 1.00 1.70
N SER A 31 -1.60 2.25 2.15
CA SER A 31 -0.31 2.94 2.13
C SER A 31 0.31 2.89 0.72
N LEU A 32 1.56 2.43 0.58
CA LEU A 32 2.20 2.27 -0.72
C LEU A 32 1.41 1.36 -1.68
N ALA A 33 0.75 0.32 -1.18
CA ALA A 33 -0.03 -0.58 -2.02
C ALA A 33 -1.24 0.13 -2.66
N GLY A 34 -1.62 1.32 -2.19
CA GLY A 34 -2.54 2.21 -2.89
C GLY A 34 -2.04 2.60 -4.28
N LEU A 35 -0.73 2.84 -4.45
CA LEU A 35 -0.14 3.13 -5.76
C LEU A 35 -0.23 1.93 -6.70
N HIS A 36 -0.03 0.72 -6.16
CA HIS A 36 -0.11 -0.54 -6.92
C HIS A 36 -1.56 -0.86 -7.32
N ALA A 37 -2.51 -0.67 -6.40
CA ALA A 37 -3.93 -0.87 -6.64
C ALA A 37 -4.47 0.09 -7.71
N GLU A 38 -4.10 1.36 -7.64
CA GLU A 38 -4.48 2.33 -8.66
C GLU A 38 -3.84 2.00 -10.03
N ALA A 39 -2.56 1.61 -10.05
CA ALA A 39 -1.91 1.18 -11.27
C ALA A 39 -2.60 -0.04 -11.90
N PHE A 40 -3.03 -1.01 -11.09
CA PHE A 40 -3.84 -2.15 -11.53
C PHE A 40 -5.16 -1.69 -12.14
N ALA A 41 -5.89 -0.80 -11.47
CA ALA A 41 -7.16 -0.27 -11.96
C ALA A 41 -7.03 0.38 -13.34
N ARG A 42 -5.94 1.14 -13.57
CA ARG A 42 -5.66 1.84 -14.83
C ARG A 42 -5.18 0.92 -15.95
N LEU A 43 -4.34 -0.08 -15.63
CA LEU A 43 -3.73 -0.97 -16.63
C LEU A 43 -4.60 -2.19 -16.94
N HIS A 44 -5.50 -2.57 -16.03
CA HIS A 44 -6.42 -3.69 -16.19
C HIS A 44 -7.88 -3.24 -15.96
N PRO A 45 -8.40 -2.27 -16.73
CA PRO A 45 -9.73 -1.70 -16.51
C PRO A 45 -10.84 -2.75 -16.63
N GLY A 46 -10.75 -3.67 -17.59
CA GLY A 46 -11.71 -4.77 -17.75
C GLY A 46 -11.68 -5.82 -16.62
N ARG A 47 -10.72 -5.72 -15.69
CA ARG A 47 -10.59 -6.61 -14.52
C ARG A 47 -10.86 -5.88 -13.21
N THR A 48 -11.31 -4.63 -13.25
CA THR A 48 -11.47 -3.79 -12.07
C THR A 48 -12.93 -3.40 -11.91
N ALA A 49 -13.55 -3.87 -10.82
CA ALA A 49 -14.92 -3.54 -10.46
C ALA A 49 -15.00 -2.29 -9.57
N GLY A 50 -13.92 -2.00 -8.84
CA GLY A 50 -13.81 -0.84 -7.95
C GLY A 50 -12.41 -0.71 -7.36
N LEU A 51 -12.10 0.46 -6.83
CA LEU A 51 -10.82 0.79 -6.22
C LEU A 51 -11.05 1.33 -4.80
N VAL A 52 -10.44 0.67 -3.80
CA VAL A 52 -10.45 1.16 -2.42
C VAL A 52 -9.03 1.49 -2.00
N LEU A 53 -8.80 2.76 -1.69
CA LEU A 53 -7.51 3.26 -1.20
C LEU A 53 -7.64 3.51 0.30
N VAL A 54 -6.79 2.86 1.09
CA VAL A 54 -6.83 2.94 2.56
C VAL A 54 -5.58 3.62 3.05
N ASP A 55 -5.72 4.84 3.56
CA ASP A 55 -4.64 5.65 4.09
C ASP A 55 -3.40 5.64 3.17
N ALA A 56 -3.67 5.84 1.87
CA ALA A 56 -2.74 5.51 0.80
C ALA A 56 -1.60 6.52 0.69
N SER A 57 -0.44 6.08 0.20
CA SER A 57 0.64 7.01 -0.12
C SER A 57 0.19 8.02 -1.18
N VAL A 58 0.39 9.30 -0.90
CA VAL A 58 0.14 10.41 -1.85
C VAL A 58 1.47 11.08 -2.13
N GLU A 59 1.82 11.20 -3.41
CA GLU A 59 3.03 11.91 -3.86
C GLU A 59 2.72 12.69 -5.13
N GLU A 60 2.46 13.98 -5.00
CA GLU A 60 1.99 14.85 -6.09
C GLU A 60 3.10 15.20 -7.08
N HIS A 61 4.36 15.14 -6.62
CA HIS A 61 5.54 15.58 -7.38
C HIS A 61 6.66 14.53 -7.39
N ALA A 62 6.29 13.24 -7.33
CA ALA A 62 7.26 12.15 -7.31
C ALA A 62 8.17 12.16 -8.55
N ARG A 63 9.44 11.87 -8.33
CA ARG A 63 10.46 11.74 -9.38
C ARG A 63 11.26 10.46 -9.18
N THR A 64 11.66 9.86 -10.29
CA THR A 64 12.62 8.76 -10.27
C THR A 64 13.92 9.23 -9.62
N PRO A 65 14.44 8.51 -8.60
CA PRO A 65 15.67 8.89 -7.92
C PRO A 65 16.87 8.74 -8.87
N ALA A 66 17.93 9.50 -8.61
CA ALA A 66 19.21 9.31 -9.29
C ALA A 66 19.75 7.88 -9.06
N ALA A 67 20.36 7.31 -10.10
CA ALA A 67 20.99 5.99 -10.10
C ALA A 67 20.11 4.87 -9.47
N PRO A 68 18.89 4.62 -9.97
CA PRO A 68 17.97 3.65 -9.37
C PRO A 68 18.54 2.24 -9.30
N ALA A 69 19.32 1.81 -10.30
CA ALA A 69 20.00 0.51 -10.31
C ALA A 69 21.02 0.37 -9.16
N ALA A 70 21.79 1.42 -8.87
CA ALA A 70 22.74 1.41 -7.76
C ALA A 70 22.03 1.32 -6.41
N ARG A 71 20.89 2.04 -6.24
CA ARG A 71 20.06 1.96 -5.04
C ARG A 71 19.49 0.56 -4.84
N THR A 72 19.02 -0.10 -5.89
CA THR A 72 18.57 -1.50 -5.84
C THR A 72 19.71 -2.44 -5.45
N ALA A 73 20.90 -2.27 -6.03
CA ALA A 73 22.07 -3.08 -5.70
C ALA A 73 22.47 -2.92 -4.22
N LEU A 74 22.50 -1.67 -3.73
CA LEU A 74 22.77 -1.37 -2.33
C LEU A 74 21.73 -1.99 -1.38
N ALA A 75 20.44 -1.86 -1.69
CA ALA A 75 19.37 -2.46 -0.89
C ALA A 75 19.52 -3.99 -0.79
N ARG A 76 19.87 -4.66 -1.89
CA ARG A 76 20.11 -6.11 -1.92
C ARG A 76 21.36 -6.51 -1.14
N ALA A 77 22.45 -5.74 -1.28
CA ALA A 77 23.69 -5.99 -0.56
C ALA A 77 23.49 -5.82 0.95
N LEU A 78 22.81 -4.75 1.37
CA LEU A 78 22.47 -4.52 2.77
C LEU A 78 21.56 -5.62 3.33
N GLY A 79 20.53 -6.02 2.58
CA GLY A 79 19.65 -7.13 2.96
C GLY A 79 20.41 -8.44 3.14
N ALA A 80 21.35 -8.74 2.24
CA ALA A 80 22.22 -9.92 2.35
C ALA A 80 23.14 -9.85 3.57
N ALA A 81 23.80 -8.72 3.82
CA ALA A 81 24.70 -8.53 4.95
C ALA A 81 23.98 -8.64 6.30
N LEU A 82 22.83 -7.96 6.44
CA LEU A 82 22.01 -8.01 7.66
C LEU A 82 21.43 -9.41 7.89
N ALA A 83 21.01 -10.10 6.82
CA ALA A 83 20.53 -11.47 6.92
C ALA A 83 21.65 -12.44 7.36
N ALA A 84 22.86 -12.29 6.80
CA ALA A 84 24.02 -13.09 7.19
C ALA A 84 24.39 -12.87 8.67
N ALA A 85 24.17 -11.66 9.19
CA ALA A 85 24.33 -11.32 10.61
C ALA A 85 23.14 -11.73 11.50
N GLY A 86 22.11 -12.40 10.97
CA GLY A 86 20.95 -12.87 11.73
C GLY A 86 19.99 -11.77 12.19
N VAL A 87 20.15 -10.54 11.69
CA VAL A 87 19.36 -9.36 12.12
C VAL A 87 17.85 -9.53 11.95
N PRO A 88 17.32 -10.08 10.83
CA PRO A 88 15.88 -10.28 10.67
C PRO A 88 15.25 -11.10 11.80
N ALA A 89 15.89 -12.21 12.17
CA ALA A 89 15.36 -13.11 13.21
C ALA A 89 15.49 -12.48 14.60
N ALA A 90 16.60 -11.78 14.87
CA ALA A 90 16.89 -11.19 16.17
C ALA A 90 16.03 -9.94 16.46
N LEU A 91 15.93 -9.01 15.50
CA LEU A 91 15.30 -7.71 15.72
C LEU A 91 13.94 -7.57 15.05
N GLY A 92 13.67 -8.35 14.00
CA GLY A 92 12.45 -8.25 13.19
C GLY A 92 11.14 -8.31 13.99
N PRO A 93 10.94 -9.30 14.88
CA PRO A 93 9.73 -9.37 15.70
C PRO A 93 9.53 -8.15 16.62
N ALA A 94 10.60 -7.59 17.17
CA ALA A 94 10.52 -6.40 18.02
C ALA A 94 10.24 -5.14 17.19
N ALA A 95 10.94 -4.98 16.06
CA ALA A 95 10.71 -3.90 15.11
C ALA A 95 9.27 -3.91 14.58
N ARG A 96 8.72 -5.08 14.24
CA ARG A 96 7.31 -5.22 13.86
C ARG A 96 6.37 -4.74 14.96
N ARG A 97 6.53 -5.24 16.18
CA ARG A 97 5.67 -4.86 17.31
C ARG A 97 5.68 -3.35 17.52
N ALA A 98 6.86 -2.73 17.46
CA ALA A 98 7.00 -1.28 17.57
C ALA A 98 6.30 -0.56 16.42
N ALA A 99 6.54 -0.96 15.17
CA ALA A 99 5.91 -0.36 13.99
C ALA A 99 4.39 -0.46 14.04
N VAL A 100 3.85 -1.66 14.29
CA VAL A 100 2.39 -1.85 14.42
C VAL A 100 1.82 -1.00 15.56
N ARG A 101 2.48 -0.97 16.71
CA ARG A 101 2.04 -0.16 17.84
C ARG A 101 2.03 1.34 17.50
N LEU A 102 3.04 1.84 16.81
CA LEU A 102 3.12 3.26 16.43
C LEU A 102 2.15 3.63 15.30
N SER A 103 1.74 2.65 14.49
CA SER A 103 0.81 2.85 13.38
C SER A 103 -0.65 2.56 13.72
N ARG A 104 -0.98 2.25 14.98
CA ARG A 104 -2.35 1.96 15.43
C ARG A 104 -2.86 3.04 16.37
N ALA A 105 -4.18 3.23 16.35
CA ALA A 105 -4.88 4.10 17.29
C ALA A 105 -4.52 3.76 18.74
N ARG A 106 -4.25 4.82 19.52
CA ARG A 106 -3.96 4.72 20.96
C ARG A 106 -2.81 3.76 21.29
N HIS A 107 -1.90 3.52 20.36
CA HIS A 107 -0.79 2.58 20.51
C HIS A 107 -1.25 1.15 20.85
N ALA A 108 -2.34 0.69 20.23
CA ALA A 108 -2.84 -0.66 20.40
C ALA A 108 -1.76 -1.71 20.02
N PRO A 109 -1.71 -2.86 20.71
CA PRO A 109 -0.68 -3.87 20.48
C PRO A 109 -0.84 -4.55 19.11
N ASP A 110 0.25 -5.18 18.63
CA ASP A 110 0.21 -6.06 17.45
C ASP A 110 -0.64 -7.31 17.75
N PRO A 111 -1.77 -7.51 17.06
CA PRO A 111 -2.64 -8.66 17.31
C PRO A 111 -2.08 -9.97 16.72
N ALA A 112 -1.01 -9.91 15.92
CA ALA A 112 -0.48 -11.08 15.24
C ALA A 112 0.11 -12.11 16.23
N PRO A 113 -0.18 -13.42 16.07
CA PRO A 113 0.39 -14.45 16.92
C PRO A 113 1.92 -14.43 16.89
N ALA A 114 2.56 -14.43 18.07
CA ALA A 114 4.01 -14.32 18.17
C ALA A 114 4.77 -15.42 17.40
N ALA A 115 4.22 -16.63 17.34
CA ALA A 115 4.80 -17.72 16.55
C ALA A 115 4.76 -17.44 15.04
N LEU A 116 3.68 -16.85 14.53
CA LEU A 116 3.58 -16.44 13.12
C LEU A 116 4.58 -15.32 12.81
N VAL A 117 4.66 -14.31 13.68
CA VAL A 117 5.63 -13.21 13.55
C VAL A 117 7.06 -13.76 13.51
N ARG A 118 7.44 -14.64 14.45
CA ARG A 118 8.78 -15.26 14.43
C ARG A 118 9.06 -15.99 13.13
N ARG A 119 8.12 -16.78 12.61
CA ARG A 119 8.30 -17.48 11.32
C ARG A 119 8.47 -16.53 10.14
N CYS A 120 7.67 -15.47 10.05
CA CYS A 120 7.77 -14.50 8.95
C CYS A 120 9.13 -13.76 8.94
N TYR A 121 9.65 -13.43 10.13
CA TYR A 121 10.89 -12.66 10.28
C TYR A 121 12.14 -13.55 10.44
N ALA A 122 12.00 -14.88 10.49
CA ALA A 122 13.12 -15.82 10.52
C ALA A 122 13.91 -15.87 9.20
N THR A 123 13.35 -15.32 8.11
CA THR A 123 14.00 -15.30 6.78
C THR A 123 14.28 -13.88 6.33
N ARG A 124 15.13 -13.73 5.32
CA ARG A 124 15.43 -12.42 4.70
C ARG A 124 14.25 -11.80 3.93
N ARG A 125 13.16 -12.53 3.69
CA ARG A 125 12.06 -12.11 2.82
C ARG A 125 11.44 -10.77 3.23
N VAL A 126 11.16 -10.58 4.53
CA VAL A 126 10.54 -9.34 5.02
C VAL A 126 11.53 -8.17 4.94
N LEU A 127 12.79 -8.40 5.30
CA LEU A 127 13.83 -7.38 5.23
C LEU A 127 14.09 -6.93 3.78
N ASP A 128 14.30 -7.89 2.86
CA ASP A 128 14.52 -7.58 1.45
C ASP A 128 13.31 -6.84 0.86
N GLY A 129 12.09 -7.28 1.21
CA GLY A 129 10.85 -6.61 0.82
C GLY A 129 10.85 -5.15 1.26
N ALA A 130 11.05 -4.89 2.56
CA ALA A 130 11.07 -3.54 3.12
C ALA A 130 12.16 -2.65 2.50
N LEU A 131 13.38 -3.18 2.32
CA LEU A 131 14.49 -2.42 1.73
C LEU A 131 14.24 -2.08 0.27
N LEU A 132 13.76 -3.04 -0.52
CA LEU A 132 13.44 -2.81 -1.93
C LEU A 132 12.25 -1.87 -2.08
N GLU A 133 11.22 -2.03 -1.26
CA GLU A 133 10.06 -1.16 -1.25
C GLU A 133 10.46 0.31 -1.00
N ASN A 134 11.27 0.56 0.03
CA ASN A 134 11.81 1.89 0.31
C ASN A 134 12.71 2.42 -0.81
N ALA A 135 13.56 1.57 -1.39
CA ALA A 135 14.46 1.97 -2.47
C ALA A 135 13.71 2.40 -3.74
N HIS A 136 12.50 1.90 -3.95
CA HIS A 136 11.69 2.10 -5.14
C HIS A 136 10.44 2.97 -4.93
N TYR A 137 10.14 3.38 -3.70
CA TYR A 137 8.95 4.17 -3.35
C TYR A 137 8.71 5.34 -4.31
N THR A 138 9.70 6.23 -4.50
CA THR A 138 9.54 7.40 -5.37
C THR A 138 9.51 7.06 -6.86
N SER A 139 10.17 5.97 -7.27
CA SER A 139 10.06 5.45 -8.65
C SER A 139 8.65 4.97 -8.96
N VAL A 140 8.05 4.19 -8.05
CA VAL A 140 6.68 3.68 -8.18
C VAL A 140 5.70 4.86 -8.21
N ALA A 141 5.87 5.83 -7.32
CA ALA A 141 5.03 7.03 -7.31
C ALA A 141 5.16 7.85 -8.60
N ALA A 142 6.37 8.08 -9.10
CA ALA A 142 6.60 8.81 -10.35
C ALA A 142 5.96 8.09 -11.55
N GLU A 143 6.06 6.76 -11.58
CA GLU A 143 5.44 5.95 -12.62
C GLU A 143 3.91 5.99 -12.55
N LEU A 144 3.32 5.96 -11.35
CA LEU A 144 1.87 6.14 -11.20
C LEU A 144 1.43 7.50 -11.74
N LEU A 145 2.13 8.59 -11.44
CA LEU A 145 1.82 9.90 -12.01
C LEU A 145 1.84 9.87 -13.55
N ALA A 146 2.82 9.18 -14.16
CA ALA A 146 2.89 8.98 -15.60
C ALA A 146 1.76 8.06 -16.14
N LEU A 147 1.25 7.13 -15.34
CA LEU A 147 0.08 6.32 -15.68
C LEU A 147 -1.21 7.15 -15.63
N ARG A 148 -1.39 8.02 -14.62
CA ARG A 148 -2.55 8.92 -14.51
C ARG A 148 -2.75 9.77 -15.77
N ALA A 149 -1.66 10.24 -16.36
CA ALA A 149 -1.68 11.06 -17.57
C ALA A 149 -2.08 10.31 -18.86
N ARG A 150 -1.96 8.98 -18.90
CA ARG A 150 -2.10 8.18 -20.13
C ARG A 150 -3.20 7.12 -20.07
N HIS A 151 -3.57 6.69 -18.88
CA HIS A 151 -4.50 5.60 -18.63
C HIS A 151 -5.56 6.07 -17.64
N PRO A 152 -6.74 6.53 -18.12
CA PRO A 152 -7.82 6.91 -17.22
C PRO A 152 -8.29 5.69 -16.42
N LEU A 153 -8.94 5.94 -15.28
CA LEU A 153 -9.63 4.88 -14.56
C LEU A 153 -10.82 4.37 -15.39
N PRO A 154 -11.23 3.10 -15.22
CA PRO A 154 -12.38 2.54 -15.92
C PRO A 154 -13.64 3.38 -15.64
N PRO A 155 -14.37 3.82 -16.68
CA PRO A 155 -15.61 4.58 -16.50
C PRO A 155 -16.62 3.80 -15.65
N GLY A 156 -17.18 4.46 -14.63
CA GLY A 156 -18.19 3.88 -13.75
C GLY A 156 -17.66 2.93 -12.68
N ALA A 157 -16.35 2.66 -12.60
CA ALA A 157 -15.78 1.94 -11.46
C ALA A 157 -15.72 2.87 -10.24
N PRO A 158 -16.41 2.56 -9.12
CA PRO A 158 -16.37 3.40 -7.94
C PRO A 158 -14.97 3.42 -7.32
N VAL A 159 -14.60 4.60 -6.82
CA VAL A 159 -13.34 4.83 -6.12
C VAL A 159 -13.67 5.34 -4.71
N THR A 160 -13.18 4.65 -3.69
CA THR A 160 -13.33 5.06 -2.29
C THR A 160 -11.97 5.26 -1.66
N VAL A 161 -11.75 6.44 -1.06
CA VAL A 161 -10.56 6.77 -0.29
C VAL A 161 -10.93 6.86 1.19
N LEU A 162 -10.37 5.95 1.98
CA LEU A 162 -10.44 5.96 3.43
C LEU A 162 -9.17 6.59 3.99
N ALA A 163 -9.28 7.46 4.99
CA ALA A 163 -8.12 8.07 5.64
C ALA A 163 -8.24 8.02 7.16
N ALA A 164 -7.13 7.71 7.84
CA ALA A 164 -7.01 7.90 9.27
C ALA A 164 -6.61 9.37 9.55
N PRO A 165 -7.45 10.17 10.23
CA PRO A 165 -7.09 11.55 10.53
C PRO A 165 -5.94 11.63 11.54
N ASP A 166 -4.95 12.49 11.29
CA ASP A 166 -3.90 12.81 12.26
C ASP A 166 -4.40 13.81 13.32
N SER A 167 -5.43 14.60 12.99
CA SER A 167 -6.10 15.51 13.93
C SER A 167 -7.55 15.11 14.23
N PRO A 168 -8.07 15.40 15.44
CA PRO A 168 -9.46 15.04 15.81
C PRO A 168 -10.54 15.66 14.92
N ASP A 169 -10.26 16.82 14.34
CA ASP A 169 -11.14 17.56 13.43
C ASP A 169 -10.91 17.21 11.94
N GLY A 170 -9.90 16.38 11.63
CA GLY A 170 -9.58 15.94 10.27
C GLY A 170 -9.18 17.06 9.31
N THR A 171 -8.67 18.17 9.84
CA THR A 171 -8.16 19.32 9.08
C THR A 171 -6.66 19.24 8.82
N ASP A 172 -6.01 18.17 9.31
CA ASP A 172 -4.59 17.96 9.13
C ASP A 172 -4.18 17.81 7.64
N ARG A 173 -2.88 17.99 7.40
CA ARG A 173 -2.30 17.94 6.06
C ARG A 173 -2.49 16.57 5.41
N TRP A 174 -2.41 15.48 6.16
CA TRP A 174 -2.53 14.13 5.62
C TRP A 174 -3.96 13.88 5.13
N THR A 175 -4.96 14.15 5.97
CA THR A 175 -6.38 14.05 5.63
C THR A 175 -6.74 14.92 4.43
N SER A 176 -6.20 16.14 4.36
CA SER A 176 -6.39 17.04 3.22
C SER A 176 -5.84 16.44 1.92
N ARG A 177 -4.69 15.78 1.96
CA ARG A 177 -4.10 15.09 0.78
C ARG A 177 -4.91 13.88 0.35
N GLN A 178 -5.49 13.13 1.28
CA GLN A 178 -6.38 12.00 0.97
C GLN A 178 -7.69 12.48 0.32
N ARG A 179 -8.24 13.60 0.80
CA ARG A 179 -9.41 14.23 0.17
C ARG A 179 -9.12 14.69 -1.25
N ALA A 180 -8.01 15.40 -1.46
CA ALA A 180 -7.56 15.83 -2.78
C ALA A 180 -7.27 14.64 -3.72
N LEU A 181 -6.76 13.52 -3.18
CA LEU A 181 -6.62 12.27 -3.91
C LEU A 181 -7.98 11.75 -4.40
N ALA A 182 -8.99 11.68 -3.53
CA ALA A 182 -10.33 11.24 -3.90
C ALA A 182 -10.91 12.12 -5.03
N GLU A 183 -10.79 13.45 -4.90
CA GLU A 183 -11.21 14.41 -5.92
C GLU A 183 -10.49 14.18 -7.26
N THR A 184 -9.16 14.00 -7.22
CA THR A 184 -8.34 13.72 -8.41
C THR A 184 -8.76 12.44 -9.12
N LEU A 185 -9.23 11.44 -8.37
CA LEU A 185 -9.68 10.16 -8.91
C LEU A 185 -11.18 10.13 -9.23
N GLY A 186 -11.92 11.22 -8.98
CA GLY A 186 -13.38 11.27 -9.13
C GLY A 186 -14.12 10.33 -8.18
N GLY A 187 -13.54 10.07 -6.99
CA GLY A 187 -14.05 9.14 -5.99
C GLY A 187 -14.60 9.80 -4.73
N GLY A 188 -15.19 8.97 -3.87
CA GLY A 188 -15.64 9.36 -2.53
C GLY A 188 -14.51 9.37 -1.50
N PHE A 189 -14.51 10.36 -0.62
CA PHE A 189 -13.61 10.43 0.55
C PHE A 189 -14.37 10.11 1.83
N THR A 190 -13.78 9.31 2.72
CA THR A 190 -14.30 9.05 4.06
C THR A 190 -13.17 9.07 5.10
N ALA A 191 -13.29 9.99 6.06
CA ALA A 191 -12.44 9.98 7.24
C ALA A 191 -12.85 8.84 8.19
N VAL A 192 -11.86 8.15 8.75
CA VAL A 192 -12.05 7.02 9.67
C VAL A 192 -11.47 7.41 11.04
N PRO A 193 -12.21 8.15 11.88
CA PRO A 193 -11.72 8.56 13.19
C PRO A 193 -11.46 7.36 14.10
N ASP A 194 -10.69 7.59 15.17
CA ASP A 194 -10.23 6.57 16.11
C ASP A 194 -9.49 5.39 15.43
N SER A 195 -8.79 5.67 14.32
CA SER A 195 -7.88 4.73 13.66
C SER A 195 -6.50 5.35 13.48
N GLY A 196 -5.45 4.52 13.47
CA GLY A 196 -4.14 4.91 13.00
C GLY A 196 -3.94 4.50 11.54
N HIS A 197 -2.71 4.66 11.04
CA HIS A 197 -2.32 4.25 9.70
C HIS A 197 -2.75 2.82 9.34
N LEU A 198 -2.77 1.89 10.30
CA LEU A 198 -3.29 0.52 10.14
C LEU A 198 -4.81 0.43 10.33
N VAL A 199 -5.56 1.17 9.49
CA VAL A 199 -7.05 1.23 9.53
C VAL A 199 -7.69 -0.16 9.49
N MET A 200 -7.11 -1.10 8.75
CA MET A 200 -7.63 -2.48 8.66
C MET A 200 -7.56 -3.24 9.98
N LEU A 201 -6.71 -2.83 10.93
CA LEU A 201 -6.63 -3.42 12.27
C LEU A 201 -7.50 -2.68 13.28
N ASP A 202 -7.63 -1.36 13.14
CA ASP A 202 -8.38 -0.53 14.10
C ASP A 202 -9.88 -0.47 13.78
N ARG A 203 -10.22 -0.36 12.50
CA ARG A 203 -11.58 -0.19 11.98
C ARG A 203 -11.82 -1.10 10.77
N PRO A 204 -11.69 -2.43 10.91
CA PRO A 204 -11.86 -3.38 9.79
C PRO A 204 -13.22 -3.27 9.11
N GLY A 205 -14.27 -2.93 9.86
CA GLY A 205 -15.62 -2.72 9.30
C GLY A 205 -15.70 -1.55 8.31
N ALA A 206 -14.89 -0.50 8.46
CA ALA A 206 -14.84 0.60 7.49
C ALA A 206 -14.25 0.14 6.16
N VAL A 207 -13.17 -0.66 6.21
CA VAL A 207 -12.56 -1.24 5.00
C VAL A 207 -13.51 -2.24 4.33
N ALA A 208 -14.12 -3.14 5.11
CA ALA A 208 -15.10 -4.10 4.58
C ALA A 208 -16.32 -3.41 3.98
N GLY A 209 -16.84 -2.35 4.62
CA GLY A 209 -17.93 -1.53 4.10
C GLY A 209 -17.57 -0.88 2.76
N ALA A 210 -16.38 -0.28 2.64
CA ALA A 210 -15.93 0.30 1.37
C ALA A 210 -15.80 -0.72 0.23
N VAL A 211 -15.52 -1.99 0.55
CA VAL A 211 -15.46 -3.07 -0.45
C VAL A 211 -16.85 -3.56 -0.86
N LEU A 212 -17.76 -3.73 0.10
CA LEU A 212 -19.08 -4.32 -0.13
C LEU A 212 -20.11 -3.31 -0.66
N THR A 213 -19.98 -2.04 -0.26
CA THR A 213 -20.84 -0.94 -0.65
C THR A 213 -19.97 0.24 -1.10
N PRO A 214 -19.28 0.12 -2.25
CA PRO A 214 -18.42 1.18 -2.76
C PRO A 214 -19.25 2.41 -3.12
N ALA A 215 -18.77 3.58 -2.70
CA ALA A 215 -19.44 4.87 -2.85
C ALA A 215 -19.30 5.45 -4.27
#